data_AF-A0A7S1L5M8-F1
#
_entry.id   AF-A0A7S1L5M8-F1
#
_cell.length_a   1.000
_cell.length_b   1.000
_cell.length_c   1.000
_cell.angle_alpha   90.00
_cell.angle_beta   90.00
_cell.angle_gamma   90.00
#
_symmetry.space_group_name_H-M   'P 1'
#
loop_
_entity.id
_entity.type
_entity.pdbx_description
1 polymer ?
#
loop_
_entity_poly.entity_id
_entity_poly.type
_entity_poly.pdbx_seq_one_letter_code
_entity_poly.pdbx_strand_id
1 'polypeptide(L)'
;LSELRLGDYAYYGWGVSASFREEPEAAPARGGGEALPALYTGTEVELRPQAVDYEASLARYRKTAEMTVTGEWMSAFVARASFNLGFMYQFGLGVAQDLHMAKLHYHRCREVDPSGVHTPVTMVLLALGAHMLLLRLPPWHELLARLAADLRVHALAL
;
A
#
# COMPACT_ATOMS: atom_id res chain seq x y z
N LEU A 1 3.75 -16.17 0.21
CA LEU A 1 3.79 -15.84 1.64
C LEU A 1 4.83 -14.78 1.96
N SER A 2 6.11 -15.00 1.59
CA SER A 2 7.17 -13.99 1.68
C SER A 2 6.79 -12.68 0.97
N GLU A 3 6.12 -12.78 -0.19
CA GLU A 3 5.70 -11.63 -1.00
C GLU A 3 4.83 -10.62 -0.24
N LEU A 4 3.84 -11.07 0.54
CA LEU A 4 3.00 -10.16 1.34
C LEU A 4 3.85 -9.35 2.33
N ARG A 5 4.75 -10.04 3.05
CA ARG A 5 5.61 -9.40 4.04
C ARG A 5 6.61 -8.45 3.39
N LEU A 6 7.20 -8.82 2.27
CA LEU A 6 8.06 -7.94 1.48
C LEU A 6 7.28 -6.72 0.96
N GLY A 7 6.00 -6.89 0.65
CA GLY A 7 5.08 -5.80 0.34
C GLY A 7 4.86 -4.86 1.52
N ASP A 8 4.66 -5.40 2.73
CA ASP A 8 4.53 -4.61 3.96
C ASP A 8 5.82 -3.79 4.23
N TYR A 9 7.00 -4.41 4.09
CA TYR A 9 8.29 -3.71 4.26
C TYR A 9 8.44 -2.54 3.29
N ALA A 10 8.14 -2.76 2.00
CA ALA A 10 8.17 -1.71 0.99
C ALA A 10 7.13 -0.60 1.27
N TYR A 11 5.93 -0.96 1.74
CA TYR A 11 4.86 -0.03 2.06
C TYR A 11 5.22 0.90 3.23
N TYR A 12 5.80 0.35 4.29
CA TYR A 12 6.15 1.12 5.49
C TYR A 12 7.57 1.72 5.42
N GLY A 13 8.37 1.35 4.42
CA GLY A 13 9.81 1.68 4.39
C GLY A 13 10.57 1.01 5.54
N TRP A 14 10.08 -0.13 6.03
CA TRP A 14 10.77 -0.88 7.07
C TRP A 14 11.89 -1.70 6.43
N GLY A 15 13.09 -1.59 6.97
CA GLY A 15 14.25 -2.33 6.49
C GLY A 15 15.47 -1.44 6.32
N VAL A 16 16.54 -2.06 5.83
CA VAL A 16 17.80 -1.39 5.51
C VAL A 16 18.19 -1.78 4.10
N SER A 17 18.46 -0.78 3.26
CA SER A 17 19.14 -0.96 1.99
C SER A 17 20.64 -0.92 2.25
N ALA A 18 21.35 -1.96 1.82
CA ALA A 18 22.80 -1.98 1.80
C ALA A 18 23.26 -1.43 0.44
N SER A 19 23.96 -0.30 0.44
CA SER A 19 24.75 0.12 -0.72
C SER A 19 26.20 -0.27 -0.48
N PHE A 20 26.76 -1.05 -1.39
CA PHE A 20 28.18 -1.39 -1.36
C PHE A 20 28.94 -0.21 -1.97
N ARG A 21 29.74 0.48 -1.16
CA ARG A 21 30.71 1.45 -1.69
C ARG A 21 32.01 0.69 -1.91
N GLU A 22 32.41 0.55 -3.16
CA GLU A 22 33.76 0.13 -3.50
C GLU A 22 34.70 1.32 -3.24
N GLU A 23 35.68 1.17 -2.35
CA GLU A 23 36.76 2.15 -2.28
C GLU A 23 37.52 2.14 -3.62
N PRO A 24 37.97 3.32 -4.10
CA PRO A 24 38.92 3.36 -5.21
C PRO A 24 40.20 2.63 -4.78
N GLU A 25 40.51 1.57 -5.53
CA GLU A 25 41.66 0.66 -5.39
C GLU A 25 42.81 1.24 -4.55
N ALA A 26 42.91 0.80 -3.28
CA ALA A 26 44.01 1.22 -2.41
C ALA A 26 45.35 0.81 -3.05
N ALA A 27 46.25 1.79 -3.19
CA ALA A 27 47.56 1.62 -3.81
C ALA A 27 48.30 0.37 -3.27
N PRO A 28 49.02 -0.38 -4.13
CA PRO A 28 49.51 -1.71 -3.79
C PRO A 28 50.41 -1.68 -2.56
N ALA A 29 50.00 -2.41 -1.53
CA ALA A 29 50.75 -2.58 -0.29
C ALA A 29 52.13 -3.21 -0.60
N ARG A 30 53.18 -2.41 -0.48
CA ARG A 30 54.56 -2.92 -0.40
C ARG A 30 54.75 -3.61 0.94
N GLY A 31 54.55 -4.92 1.01
CA GLY A 31 54.89 -5.68 2.20
C GLY A 31 54.44 -7.13 2.15
N GLY A 32 55.42 -8.04 2.04
CA GLY A 32 55.20 -9.48 2.05
C GLY A 32 54.66 -9.98 3.39
N GLY A 33 53.56 -10.72 3.31
CA GLY A 33 52.86 -11.40 4.39
C GLY A 33 51.49 -11.76 3.85
N GLU A 34 50.98 -12.96 4.12
CA GLU A 34 49.67 -13.45 3.64
C GLU A 34 48.52 -12.59 4.17
N ALA A 35 48.35 -11.40 3.61
CA ALA A 35 47.18 -10.57 3.79
C ALA A 35 46.05 -11.18 2.95
N LEU A 36 44.88 -11.36 3.57
CA LEU A 36 43.67 -11.79 2.87
C LEU A 36 43.46 -10.93 1.61
N PRO A 37 42.98 -11.51 0.48
CA PRO A 37 42.76 -10.76 -0.74
C PRO A 37 41.94 -9.49 -0.46
N ALA A 38 42.34 -8.36 -1.06
CA ALA A 38 41.64 -7.07 -0.92
C ALA A 38 40.12 -7.15 -1.19
N LEU A 39 39.70 -8.18 -1.93
CA LEU A 39 38.31 -8.58 -2.17
C LEU A 39 37.47 -8.78 -0.89
N TYR A 40 38.10 -9.05 0.25
CA TYR A 40 37.43 -9.28 1.54
C TYR A 40 37.53 -8.10 2.52
N THR A 41 38.37 -7.08 2.23
CA THR A 41 38.66 -5.97 3.15
C THR A 41 38.13 -4.61 2.69
N GLY A 42 37.68 -4.48 1.42
CA GLY A 42 37.37 -3.17 0.81
C GLY A 42 35.89 -2.81 0.60
N THR A 43 34.93 -3.67 0.93
CA THR A 43 33.50 -3.33 0.78
C THR A 43 32.94 -2.80 2.09
N GLU A 44 32.95 -1.47 2.24
CA GLU A 44 32.15 -0.84 3.28
C GLU A 44 30.67 -0.93 2.89
N VAL A 45 29.91 -1.69 3.69
CA VAL A 45 28.46 -1.80 3.54
C VAL A 45 27.84 -0.59 4.23
N GLU A 46 27.40 0.39 3.43
CA GLU A 46 26.66 1.52 3.97
C GLU A 46 25.20 1.09 4.16
N LEU A 47 24.81 0.91 5.43
CA LEU A 47 23.44 0.58 5.82
C LEU A 47 22.61 1.86 5.86
N ARG A 48 21.69 2.01 4.91
CA ARG A 48 20.73 3.11 4.87
C ARG A 48 19.33 2.62 5.22
N PRO A 49 18.53 3.42 5.96
CA PRO A 49 17.11 3.15 6.11
C PRO A 49 16.45 2.98 4.73
N GLN A 50 15.64 1.95 4.58
CA GLN A 50 14.90 1.72 3.34
C GLN A 50 13.87 2.84 3.13
N ALA A 51 13.83 3.42 1.94
CA ALA A 51 12.79 4.37 1.57
C ALA A 51 11.45 3.66 1.32
N VAL A 52 10.35 4.40 1.51
CA VAL A 52 9.01 3.91 1.17
C VAL A 52 8.89 3.74 -0.34
N ASP A 53 8.45 2.55 -0.78
CA ASP A 53 8.27 2.19 -2.18
C ASP A 53 6.89 1.56 -2.38
N TYR A 54 5.93 2.41 -2.76
CA TYR A 54 4.56 1.98 -3.00
C TYR A 54 4.42 1.14 -4.28
N GLU A 55 5.22 1.39 -5.30
CA GLU A 55 5.14 0.64 -6.57
C GLU A 55 5.54 -0.82 -6.35
N ALA A 56 6.66 -1.04 -5.66
CA ALA A 56 7.12 -2.37 -5.33
C ALA A 56 6.20 -3.07 -4.29
N SER A 57 5.56 -2.31 -3.41
CA SER A 57 4.52 -2.85 -2.52
C SER A 57 3.29 -3.33 -3.31
N LEU A 58 2.80 -2.50 -4.23
CA LEU A 58 1.64 -2.79 -5.06
C LEU A 58 1.84 -4.04 -5.91
N ALA A 59 3.01 -4.18 -6.55
CA ALA A 59 3.34 -5.36 -7.34
C ALA A 59 3.27 -6.65 -6.52
N ARG A 60 3.78 -6.63 -5.28
CA ARG A 60 3.78 -7.78 -4.37
C ARG A 60 2.40 -8.11 -3.82
N TYR A 61 1.60 -7.09 -3.48
CA TYR A 61 0.22 -7.30 -3.05
C TYR A 61 -0.63 -7.84 -4.19
N ARG A 62 -0.51 -7.31 -5.41
CA ARG A 62 -1.21 -7.85 -6.59
C ARG A 62 -0.87 -9.32 -6.80
N LYS A 63 0.42 -9.65 -6.82
CA LYS A 63 0.90 -11.04 -6.97
C LYS A 63 0.30 -11.97 -5.91
N THR A 64 0.19 -11.51 -4.66
CA THR A 64 -0.36 -12.34 -3.57
C THR A 64 -1.89 -12.42 -3.62
N ALA A 65 -2.57 -11.30 -3.91
CA ALA A 65 -4.02 -11.23 -4.00
C ALA A 65 -4.58 -12.09 -5.13
N GLU A 66 -3.83 -12.24 -6.23
CA GLU A 66 -4.20 -13.03 -7.41
C GLU A 66 -3.98 -14.54 -7.24
N MET A 67 -3.29 -14.98 -6.18
CA MET A 67 -3.05 -16.41 -5.94
C MET A 67 -4.36 -17.19 -5.76
N THR A 68 -4.41 -18.37 -6.37
CA THR A 68 -5.48 -19.35 -6.11
C THR A 68 -5.29 -19.95 -4.72
N VAL A 69 -6.32 -19.89 -3.88
CA VAL A 69 -6.30 -20.44 -2.52
C VAL A 69 -6.40 -21.96 -2.61
N THR A 70 -5.28 -22.66 -2.40
CA THR A 70 -5.25 -24.14 -2.41
C THR A 70 -5.35 -24.78 -1.01
N GLY A 71 -5.39 -23.99 0.05
CA GLY A 71 -5.52 -24.47 1.43
C GLY A 71 -5.92 -23.36 2.41
N GLU A 72 -6.49 -23.75 3.55
CA GLU A 72 -7.06 -22.82 4.54
C GLU A 72 -6.05 -21.79 5.06
N TRP A 73 -4.79 -22.19 5.28
CA TRP A 73 -3.78 -21.24 5.77
C TRP A 73 -3.50 -20.11 4.77
N MET A 74 -3.79 -20.28 3.48
CA MET A 74 -3.55 -19.24 2.46
C MET A 74 -4.64 -18.19 2.40
N SER A 75 -5.88 -18.50 2.81
CA SER A 75 -7.01 -17.58 2.71
C SER A 75 -6.71 -16.27 3.45
N ALA A 76 -6.21 -16.36 4.68
CA ALA A 76 -5.85 -15.18 5.48
C ALA A 76 -4.82 -14.27 4.80
N PHE A 77 -3.82 -14.84 4.10
CA PHE A 77 -2.80 -14.05 3.41
C PHE A 77 -3.32 -13.41 2.14
N VAL A 78 -4.11 -14.14 1.34
CA VAL A 78 -4.73 -13.62 0.12
C VAL A 78 -5.78 -12.56 0.47
N ALA A 79 -6.54 -12.76 1.54
CA ALA A 79 -7.49 -11.78 2.07
C ALA A 79 -6.77 -10.50 2.52
N ARG A 80 -5.70 -10.62 3.32
CA ARG A 80 -4.89 -9.48 3.76
C ARG A 80 -4.22 -8.73 2.60
N ALA A 81 -3.68 -9.45 1.62
CA ALA A 81 -3.12 -8.84 0.41
C ALA A 81 -4.20 -8.08 -0.38
N SER A 82 -5.38 -8.68 -0.54
CA SER A 82 -6.52 -8.04 -1.21
C SER A 82 -6.98 -6.80 -0.47
N PHE A 83 -7.02 -6.83 0.87
CA PHE A 83 -7.34 -5.67 1.69
C PHE A 83 -6.33 -4.53 1.48
N ASN A 84 -5.03 -4.83 1.59
CA ASN A 84 -3.98 -3.82 1.41
C ASN A 84 -4.01 -3.23 -0.01
N LEU A 85 -4.24 -4.07 -1.03
CA LEU A 85 -4.37 -3.60 -2.41
C LEU A 85 -5.58 -2.69 -2.60
N GLY A 86 -6.73 -3.03 -1.99
CA GLY A 86 -7.91 -2.18 -1.99
C GLY A 86 -7.66 -0.83 -1.33
N PHE A 87 -6.90 -0.81 -0.24
CA PHE A 87 -6.49 0.43 0.45
C PHE A 87 -5.61 1.32 -0.43
N MET A 88 -4.65 0.72 -1.15
CA MET A 88 -3.80 1.47 -2.08
C MET A 88 -4.61 2.12 -3.21
N TYR A 89 -5.60 1.42 -3.78
CA TYR A 89 -6.52 2.02 -4.76
C TYR A 89 -7.42 3.10 -4.16
N GLN A 90 -7.89 2.93 -2.92
CA GLN A 90 -8.76 3.90 -2.27
C GLN A 90 -8.08 5.26 -2.04
N PHE A 91 -6.79 5.27 -1.74
CA PHE A 91 -6.02 6.49 -1.45
C PHE A 91 -5.04 6.90 -2.55
N GLY A 92 -4.91 6.10 -3.61
CA GLY A 92 -3.99 6.38 -4.72
C GLY A 92 -2.51 6.25 -4.34
N LEU A 93 -2.16 5.23 -3.53
CA LEU A 93 -0.78 4.99 -3.10
C LEU A 93 -0.04 4.16 -4.14
N GLY A 94 0.89 4.78 -4.87
CA GLY A 94 1.63 4.11 -5.96
C GLY A 94 0.78 3.74 -7.18
N VAL A 95 -0.48 4.16 -7.22
CA VAL A 95 -1.43 3.95 -8.33
C VAL A 95 -2.42 5.10 -8.36
N ALA A 96 -3.08 5.34 -9.51
CA ALA A 96 -4.19 6.28 -9.57
C ALA A 96 -5.33 5.84 -8.63
N GLN A 97 -5.98 6.80 -7.99
CA GLN A 97 -7.12 6.52 -7.11
C GLN A 97 -8.27 5.90 -7.91
N ASP A 98 -8.73 4.72 -7.48
CA ASP A 98 -9.87 4.03 -8.08
C ASP A 98 -10.73 3.38 -6.98
N LEU A 99 -11.82 4.05 -6.64
CA LEU A 99 -12.72 3.59 -5.58
C LEU A 99 -13.51 2.33 -5.98
N HIS A 100 -13.66 2.04 -7.27
CA HIS A 100 -14.34 0.84 -7.74
C HIS A 100 -13.44 -0.38 -7.58
N MET A 101 -12.17 -0.26 -7.98
CA MET A 101 -11.15 -1.28 -7.75
C MET A 101 -10.93 -1.52 -6.26
N ALA A 102 -10.93 -0.46 -5.44
CA ALA A 102 -10.87 -0.60 -3.98
C ALA A 102 -12.02 -1.48 -3.46
N LYS A 103 -13.27 -1.17 -3.86
CA LYS A 103 -14.46 -1.94 -3.48
C LYS A 103 -14.35 -3.41 -3.89
N LEU A 104 -13.92 -3.68 -5.12
CA LEU A 104 -13.73 -5.03 -5.65
C LEU A 104 -12.76 -5.83 -4.78
N HIS A 105 -11.61 -5.26 -4.44
CA HIS A 105 -10.60 -5.93 -3.63
C HIS A 105 -11.04 -6.15 -2.17
N TYR A 106 -11.79 -5.21 -1.59
CA TYR A 106 -12.40 -5.43 -0.28
C TYR A 106 -13.46 -6.53 -0.29
N HIS A 107 -14.27 -6.64 -1.34
CA HIS A 107 -15.20 -7.77 -1.48
C HIS A 107 -14.46 -9.09 -1.63
N ARG A 108 -13.41 -9.15 -2.47
CA ARG A 108 -12.55 -10.33 -2.60
C ARG A 108 -11.94 -10.75 -1.26
N CYS A 109 -11.50 -9.79 -0.45
CA CYS A 109 -11.00 -10.07 0.90
C CYS A 109 -12.02 -10.84 1.74
N ARG A 110 -13.27 -10.38 1.75
CA ARG A 110 -14.38 -11.02 2.47
C ARG A 110 -14.81 -12.36 1.89
N GLU A 111 -14.70 -12.55 0.57
CA GLU A 111 -15.01 -13.83 -0.09
C GLU A 111 -13.98 -14.90 0.25
N VAL A 112 -12.70 -14.51 0.33
CA VAL A 112 -11.60 -15.43 0.61
C VAL A 112 -11.55 -15.87 2.07
N ASP A 113 -11.76 -14.95 3.02
CA ASP A 113 -11.75 -15.26 4.46
C ASP A 113 -12.96 -14.64 5.18
N PRO A 114 -14.17 -15.19 5.02
CA PRO A 114 -15.39 -14.59 5.56
C PRO A 114 -15.40 -14.50 7.10
N SER A 115 -14.77 -15.44 7.80
CA SER A 115 -14.78 -15.51 9.26
C SER A 115 -13.76 -14.56 9.90
N GLY A 116 -12.55 -14.46 9.33
CA GLY A 116 -11.46 -13.67 9.90
C GLY A 116 -11.55 -12.16 9.65
N VAL A 117 -12.11 -11.75 8.51
CA VAL A 117 -12.03 -10.33 8.06
C VAL A 117 -13.36 -9.60 7.97
N HIS A 118 -14.48 -10.21 8.36
CA HIS A 118 -15.81 -9.62 8.19
C HIS A 118 -15.95 -8.23 8.82
N THR A 119 -15.53 -8.08 10.08
CA THR A 119 -15.68 -6.83 10.83
C THR A 119 -14.85 -5.68 10.25
N PRO A 120 -13.51 -5.80 10.04
CA PRO A 120 -12.74 -4.70 9.47
C PRO A 120 -13.16 -4.37 8.04
N VAL A 121 -13.47 -5.37 7.21
CA VAL A 121 -13.89 -5.13 5.82
C VAL A 121 -15.23 -4.40 5.76
N THR A 122 -16.19 -4.77 6.61
CA THR A 122 -17.49 -4.08 6.63
C THR A 122 -17.33 -2.62 7.02
N MET A 123 -16.50 -2.31 8.03
CA MET A 123 -16.21 -0.93 8.41
C MET A 123 -15.59 -0.13 7.26
N VAL A 124 -14.61 -0.73 6.57
CA VAL A 124 -13.96 -0.09 5.42
C VAL A 124 -14.91 0.11 4.24
N LEU A 125 -15.80 -0.84 3.95
CA LEU A 125 -16.79 -0.70 2.88
C LEU A 125 -17.79 0.43 3.18
N LEU A 126 -18.20 0.59 4.46
CA LEU A 126 -19.01 1.72 4.89
C LEU A 126 -18.24 3.05 4.73
N ALA A 127 -16.99 3.09 5.16
CA ALA A 127 -16.13 4.27 5.00
C ALA A 127 -15.89 4.61 3.52
N LEU A 128 -15.70 3.62 2.66
CA LEU A 128 -15.57 3.78 1.21
C LEU A 128 -16.87 4.35 0.61
N GLY A 129 -18.03 3.85 1.04
CA GLY A 129 -19.33 4.41 0.64
C GLY A 129 -19.48 5.88 1.04
N ALA A 130 -19.06 6.23 2.26
CA ALA A 130 -19.03 7.61 2.72
C ALA A 130 -18.04 8.47 1.90
N HIS A 131 -16.87 7.93 1.57
CA HIS A 131 -15.87 8.60 0.72
C HIS A 131 -16.42 8.87 -0.68
N MET A 132 -17.04 7.86 -1.32
CA MET A 132 -17.69 8.01 -2.62
C MET A 132 -18.81 9.06 -2.57
N LEU A 133 -19.61 9.06 -1.50
CA LEU A 133 -20.66 10.05 -1.29
C LEU A 133 -20.06 11.46 -1.14
N LEU A 134 -19.01 11.61 -0.34
CA LEU A 134 -18.32 12.88 -0.12
C LEU A 134 -17.79 13.46 -1.44
N LEU A 135 -17.14 12.65 -2.27
CA LEU A 135 -16.63 13.10 -3.57
C LEU A 135 -17.75 13.45 -4.57
N ARG A 136 -18.95 12.88 -4.41
CA ARG A 136 -20.11 13.18 -5.25
C ARG A 136 -20.86 14.42 -4.81
N LEU A 137 -20.74 14.83 -3.55
CA LEU A 137 -21.48 15.99 -3.03
C LEU A 137 -20.95 17.28 -3.65
N PRO A 138 -21.85 18.21 -4.05
CA PRO A 138 -21.43 19.53 -4.48
C PRO A 138 -20.76 20.27 -3.30
N PRO A 139 -19.91 21.25 -3.59
CA PRO A 139 -19.31 22.08 -2.55
C PRO A 139 -20.39 22.71 -1.67
N TRP A 140 -20.08 22.88 -0.38
CA TRP A 140 -21.06 23.30 0.63
C TRP A 140 -21.77 24.63 0.28
N HIS A 141 -21.12 25.52 -0.48
CA HIS A 141 -21.72 26.78 -0.93
C HIS A 141 -22.90 26.59 -1.89
N GLU A 142 -22.83 25.60 -2.79
CA GLU A 142 -23.92 25.28 -3.71
C GLU A 142 -25.07 24.63 -2.96
N LEU A 143 -24.72 23.83 -1.95
CA LEU A 143 -25.68 23.16 -1.09
C LEU A 143 -26.47 24.20 -0.27
N LEU A 144 -25.79 25.21 0.29
CA LEU A 144 -26.44 26.35 0.94
C LEU A 144 -27.27 27.19 -0.03
N ALA A 145 -26.77 27.43 -1.25
CA ALA A 145 -27.51 28.19 -2.25
C ALA A 145 -28.82 27.48 -2.63
N ARG A 146 -28.81 26.16 -2.78
CA ARG A 146 -30.00 25.34 -3.04
C ARG A 146 -30.98 25.38 -1.87
N LEU A 147 -30.49 25.21 -0.64
CA LEU A 147 -31.32 25.30 0.57
C LEU A 147 -31.95 26.69 0.74
N ALA A 148 -31.19 27.75 0.47
CA ALA A 148 -31.68 29.12 0.51
C ALA A 148 -32.72 29.41 -0.59
N ALA A 149 -32.54 28.85 -1.79
CA ALA A 149 -33.50 28.96 -2.88
C ALA A 149 -34.82 28.27 -2.54
N ASP A 150 -34.78 27.03 -2.03
CA ASP A 150 -35.98 26.31 -1.60
C ASP A 150 -36.73 27.06 -0.48
N LEU A 151 -36.01 27.59 0.51
CA LEU A 151 -36.60 28.42 1.58
C LEU A 151 -37.31 29.67 1.02
N ARG A 152 -36.69 30.36 0.06
CA ARG A 152 -37.30 31.53 -0.60
C ARG A 152 -38.56 31.17 -1.38
N VAL A 153 -38.55 30.05 -2.09
CA VAL A 153 -39.70 29.58 -2.87
C VAL A 153 -40.89 29.27 -1.95
N HIS A 154 -40.64 28.60 -0.81
CA HIS A 154 -41.70 28.31 0.16
C HIS A 154 -42.20 29.57 0.89
N ALA A 155 -41.32 30.54 1.16
CA ALA A 155 -41.71 31.80 1.79
C ALA A 155 -42.55 32.72 0.87
N LEU A 156 -42.40 32.61 -0.46
CA LEU A 156 -43.21 33.35 -1.44
C LEU A 156 -44.53 32.65 -1.80
N ALA A 157 -44.66 31.37 -1.47
CA ALA A 157 -45.86 30.57 -1.73
C ALA A 157 -46.90 30.63 -0.59
N LEU A 158 -46.58 31.32 0.52
CA LEU A 158 -47.44 31.58 1.67
C LEU A 158 -47.96 33.03 1.65
#